data_AF-A0A1V0R6N0-F1
#
_entry.id   AF-A0A1V0R6N0-F1
#
_cell.length_a   1.000
_cell.length_b   1.000
_cell.length_c   1.000
_cell.angle_alpha   90.00
_cell.angle_beta   90.00
_cell.angle_gamma   90.00
#
_symmetry.space_group_name_H-M   'P 1'
#
loop_
_entity.id
_entity.type
_entity.pdbx_description
1 polymer ?
#
loop_
_entity_poly.entity_id
_entity_poly.type
_entity_poly.pdbx_seq_one_letter_code
_entity_poly.pdbx_strand_id
1 'polypeptide(L)'
;MTRTTMPWFETLTDSVSALGAAAREARIAHRAAQAAAEQYSLDRLRPVDGAITVRGWQSGVPDRPHDRALFEIGASHRAHERRMTELYDNAAAAYAYGAAWAIHRVLDGQQPPFVELGRKPGGRIAIPEELFPVPPAFKGLDRWSGHQRFEHARSELERLGDLWACVDLDEDDFPDGFNVADTLEDLEAFPDAAFLYGQIAESALTFTLLEPRHGHRS
;
A
#
# COMPACT_ATOMS: atom_id res chain seq x y z
N MET A 1 21.59 -33.39 15.20
CA MET A 1 20.79 -32.79 14.11
C MET A 1 21.46 -31.51 13.69
N THR A 2 22.12 -31.50 12.53
CA THR A 2 22.73 -30.30 11.95
C THR A 2 21.62 -29.40 11.44
N ARG A 3 21.46 -28.23 12.07
CA ARG A 3 20.52 -27.20 11.64
C ARG A 3 21.15 -26.53 10.42
N THR A 4 20.72 -26.88 9.22
CA THR A 4 21.17 -26.24 7.99
C THR A 4 20.74 -24.78 8.03
N THR A 5 21.67 -23.87 8.26
CA THR A 5 21.41 -22.42 8.21
C THR A 5 21.05 -22.06 6.77
N MET A 6 19.87 -21.47 6.54
CA MET A 6 19.47 -21.02 5.21
C MET A 6 20.44 -19.95 4.70
N PRO A 7 20.82 -19.97 3.40
CA PRO A 7 21.62 -18.90 2.81
C PRO A 7 20.90 -17.55 2.89
N TRP A 8 21.66 -16.46 3.04
CA TRP A 8 21.12 -15.09 3.17
C TRP A 8 20.19 -14.70 2.02
N PHE A 9 20.44 -15.18 0.80
CA PHE A 9 19.63 -14.85 -0.37
C PHE A 9 18.25 -15.54 -0.35
N GLU A 10 18.13 -16.71 0.29
CA GLU A 10 16.82 -17.35 0.47
C GLU A 10 16.02 -16.62 1.56
N THR A 11 16.65 -16.24 2.66
CA THR A 11 15.95 -15.46 3.72
C THR A 11 15.56 -14.06 3.24
N LEU A 12 16.37 -13.44 2.37
CA LEU A 12 16.01 -12.17 1.74
C LEU A 12 14.85 -12.34 0.76
N THR A 13 14.85 -13.41 -0.05
CA THR A 13 13.72 -13.75 -0.93
C THR A 13 12.45 -13.93 -0.11
N ASP A 14 12.49 -14.74 0.96
CA ASP A 14 11.36 -14.97 1.86
C ASP A 14 10.85 -13.66 2.48
N SER A 15 11.76 -12.73 2.83
CA SER A 15 11.40 -11.43 3.38
C SER A 15 10.58 -10.59 2.40
N VAL A 16 11.02 -10.52 1.14
CA VAL A 16 10.29 -9.78 0.10
C VAL A 16 8.97 -10.47 -0.26
N SER A 17 8.95 -11.80 -0.35
CA SER A 17 7.72 -12.55 -0.58
C SER A 17 6.71 -12.40 0.56
N ALA A 18 7.17 -12.27 1.82
CA ALA A 18 6.30 -11.99 2.95
C ALA A 18 5.66 -10.59 2.87
N LEU A 19 6.42 -9.57 2.46
CA LEU A 19 5.88 -8.24 2.20
C LEU A 19 4.84 -8.28 1.07
N GLY A 20 5.14 -8.99 -0.02
CA GLY A 20 4.20 -9.17 -1.12
C GLY A 20 2.92 -9.92 -0.73
N ALA A 21 3.03 -10.92 0.16
CA ALA A 21 1.88 -11.61 0.71
C ALA A 21 1.03 -10.67 1.57
N ALA A 22 1.64 -9.90 2.47
CA ALA A 22 0.93 -8.92 3.28
C ALA A 22 0.19 -7.89 2.41
N ALA A 23 0.83 -7.37 1.35
CA ALA A 23 0.22 -6.43 0.43
C ALA A 23 -0.95 -7.05 -0.36
N ARG A 24 -0.84 -8.31 -0.79
CA ARG A 24 -1.95 -9.04 -1.44
C ARG A 24 -3.16 -9.20 -0.54
N GLU A 25 -2.96 -9.65 0.69
CA GLU A 25 -4.04 -9.83 1.66
C GLU A 25 -4.69 -8.49 2.01
N ALA A 26 -3.90 -7.44 2.22
CA ALA A 26 -4.40 -6.10 2.48
C ALA A 26 -5.23 -5.55 1.31
N ARG A 27 -4.77 -5.76 0.07
CA ARG A 27 -5.52 -5.37 -1.15
C ARG A 27 -6.87 -6.06 -1.24
N ILE A 28 -6.93 -7.36 -0.95
CA ILE A 28 -8.18 -8.13 -0.95
C ILE A 28 -9.13 -7.58 0.12
N ALA A 29 -8.64 -7.34 1.33
CA ALA A 29 -9.43 -6.78 2.42
C ALA A 29 -9.95 -5.37 2.11
N HIS A 30 -9.12 -4.51 1.51
CA HIS A 30 -9.50 -3.17 1.08
C HIS A 30 -10.62 -3.21 0.04
N ARG A 31 -10.50 -4.02 -1.01
CA ARG A 31 -11.56 -4.20 -2.02
C ARG A 31 -12.86 -4.73 -1.43
N ALA A 32 -12.78 -5.66 -0.48
CA ALA A 32 -13.96 -6.17 0.22
C ALA A 32 -14.64 -5.06 1.04
N ALA A 33 -13.85 -4.19 1.67
CA ALA A 33 -14.37 -3.06 2.44
C ALA A 33 -15.01 -1.97 1.55
N GLN A 34 -14.40 -1.64 0.40
CA GLN A 34 -14.99 -0.75 -0.61
C GLN A 34 -16.33 -1.30 -1.11
N ALA A 35 -16.38 -2.57 -1.49
CA ALA A 35 -17.62 -3.20 -1.93
C ALA A 35 -18.71 -3.17 -0.84
N ALA A 36 -18.35 -3.37 0.43
CA ALA A 36 -19.30 -3.27 1.54
C ALA A 36 -19.79 -1.83 1.77
N ALA A 37 -18.93 -0.83 1.61
CA ALA A 37 -19.28 0.58 1.68
C ALA A 37 -20.20 1.01 0.53
N GLU A 38 -19.90 0.61 -0.71
CA GLU A 38 -20.71 0.87 -1.90
C GLU A 38 -22.09 0.20 -1.82
N GLN A 39 -22.15 -1.03 -1.28
CA GLN A 39 -23.41 -1.73 -1.07
C GLN A 39 -24.32 -0.99 -0.08
N TYR A 40 -23.73 -0.29 0.87
CA TYR A 40 -24.41 0.66 1.75
C TYR A 40 -24.60 2.01 1.03
N SER A 41 -25.44 2.03 -0.01
CA SER A 41 -25.87 3.27 -0.66
C SER A 41 -27.19 3.73 -0.05
N LEU A 42 -27.18 4.87 0.66
CA LEU A 42 -28.39 5.48 1.22
C LEU A 42 -29.46 5.75 0.15
N ASP A 43 -29.06 6.02 -1.09
CA ASP A 43 -29.96 6.24 -2.22
C ASP A 43 -30.69 4.96 -2.67
N ARG A 44 -30.15 3.79 -2.34
CA ARG A 44 -30.79 2.48 -2.60
C ARG A 44 -31.66 2.01 -1.45
N LEU A 45 -31.39 2.49 -0.24
CA LEU A 45 -32.12 2.14 0.96
C LEU A 45 -33.42 2.94 1.00
N ARG A 46 -34.56 2.26 1.23
CA ARG A 46 -35.83 2.93 1.52
C ARG A 46 -36.05 2.92 3.02
N PRO A 47 -35.88 4.05 3.73
CA PRO A 47 -36.17 4.11 5.14
C PRO A 47 -37.65 3.76 5.39
N VAL A 48 -37.90 2.75 6.21
CA VAL A 48 -39.21 2.51 6.80
C VAL A 48 -39.50 3.62 7.79
N ASP A 49 -40.55 4.39 7.54
CA ASP A 49 -41.03 5.44 8.44
C ASP A 49 -41.76 4.83 9.65
N GLY A 50 -40.99 4.31 10.59
CA GLY A 50 -41.46 3.68 11.82
C GLY A 50 -40.80 4.30 13.03
N ALA A 51 -41.62 4.79 13.97
CA ALA A 51 -41.17 5.37 15.22
C ALA A 51 -41.68 4.57 16.42
N ILE A 52 -40.85 4.45 17.46
CA ILE A 52 -41.20 3.81 18.72
C ILE A 52 -41.03 4.79 19.89
N THR A 53 -41.77 4.55 20.96
CA THR A 53 -41.56 5.24 22.24
C THR A 53 -40.78 4.33 23.17
N VAL A 54 -39.63 4.79 23.65
CA VAL A 54 -38.82 4.05 24.63
C VAL A 54 -39.07 4.63 26.02
N ARG A 55 -39.58 3.80 26.95
CA ARG A 55 -39.83 4.25 28.33
C ARG A 55 -38.52 4.70 28.99
N GLY A 56 -38.52 5.90 29.57
CA GLY A 56 -37.34 6.50 30.21
C GLY A 56 -36.40 7.26 29.26
N TRP A 57 -36.68 7.26 27.95
CA TRP A 57 -35.91 8.03 26.97
C TRP A 57 -36.38 9.49 26.96
N GLN A 58 -35.48 10.42 27.25
CA GLN A 58 -35.82 11.83 27.51
C GLN A 58 -35.65 12.77 26.30
N SER A 59 -35.36 12.27 25.10
CA SER A 59 -34.96 13.16 23.98
C SER A 59 -36.10 13.96 23.34
N GLY A 60 -37.34 13.87 23.83
CA GLY A 60 -38.50 14.61 23.29
C GLY A 60 -38.90 14.25 21.86
N VAL A 61 -38.16 13.36 21.20
CA VAL A 61 -38.36 12.89 19.83
C VAL A 61 -38.57 11.37 19.86
N PRO A 62 -39.54 10.82 19.10
CA PRO A 62 -39.71 9.37 18.98
C PRO A 62 -38.43 8.68 18.44
N ASP A 63 -38.08 7.50 18.99
CA ASP A 63 -36.93 6.72 18.52
C ASP A 63 -37.26 6.13 17.14
N ARG A 64 -36.34 6.30 16.18
CA ARG A 64 -36.47 5.77 14.81
C ARG A 64 -35.44 4.66 14.63
N PRO A 65 -35.78 3.42 15.03
CA PRO A 65 -34.79 2.34 15.13
C PRO A 65 -34.19 1.97 13.78
N HIS A 66 -34.97 2.08 12.69
CA HIS A 66 -34.46 1.81 11.35
C HIS A 66 -33.43 2.87 10.91
N ASP A 67 -33.71 4.16 11.11
CA ASP A 67 -32.76 5.24 10.79
C ASP A 67 -31.47 5.12 11.60
N ARG A 68 -31.58 4.82 12.91
CA ARG A 68 -30.41 4.56 13.76
C ARG A 68 -29.62 3.35 13.26
N ALA A 69 -30.29 2.24 12.94
CA ALA A 69 -29.62 1.05 12.44
C ALA A 69 -28.90 1.33 11.12
N LEU A 70 -29.55 2.03 10.17
CA LEU A 70 -28.91 2.46 8.94
C LEU A 70 -27.68 3.31 9.27
N PHE A 71 -27.80 4.36 10.08
CA PHE A 71 -26.68 5.23 10.43
C PHE A 71 -25.48 4.45 11.02
N GLU A 72 -25.72 3.57 11.97
CA GLU A 72 -24.68 2.74 12.61
C GLU A 72 -23.99 1.79 11.60
N ILE A 73 -24.76 1.14 10.73
CA ILE A 73 -24.21 0.29 9.66
C ILE A 73 -23.30 1.12 8.74
N GLY A 74 -23.76 2.30 8.33
CA GLY A 74 -23.00 3.19 7.45
C GLY A 74 -21.72 3.71 8.09
N ALA A 75 -21.78 4.08 9.37
CA ALA A 75 -20.61 4.49 10.14
C ALA A 75 -19.61 3.34 10.26
N SER A 76 -20.09 2.11 10.52
CA SER A 76 -19.26 0.91 10.61
C SER A 76 -18.57 0.60 9.28
N HIS A 77 -19.27 0.63 8.15
CA HIS A 77 -18.66 0.38 6.84
C HIS A 77 -17.60 1.43 6.49
N ARG A 78 -17.89 2.72 6.67
CA ARG A 78 -16.92 3.81 6.45
C ARG A 78 -15.69 3.72 7.37
N ALA A 79 -15.88 3.29 8.62
CA ALA A 79 -14.75 3.07 9.53
C ALA A 79 -13.89 1.86 9.10
N HIS A 80 -14.53 0.79 8.64
CA HIS A 80 -13.84 -0.39 8.14
C HIS A 80 -13.05 -0.10 6.86
N GLU A 81 -13.66 0.58 5.89
CA GLU A 81 -13.04 1.00 4.63
C GLU A 81 -11.81 1.87 4.87
N ARG A 82 -11.92 2.92 5.69
CA ARG A 82 -10.75 3.76 6.04
C ARG A 82 -9.61 2.94 6.63
N ARG A 83 -9.93 2.03 7.56
CA ARG A 83 -8.91 1.18 8.20
C ARG A 83 -8.24 0.23 7.20
N MET A 84 -8.99 -0.34 6.26
CA MET A 84 -8.41 -1.22 5.25
C MET A 84 -7.63 -0.45 4.18
N THR A 85 -8.02 0.78 3.87
CA THR A 85 -7.27 1.71 3.01
C THR A 85 -5.90 1.98 3.61
N GLU A 86 -5.84 2.46 4.86
CA GLU A 86 -4.57 2.72 5.56
C GLU A 86 -3.67 1.47 5.65
N LEU A 87 -4.28 0.30 5.86
CA LEU A 87 -3.55 -0.96 5.92
C LEU A 87 -2.97 -1.33 4.54
N TYR A 88 -3.75 -1.15 3.47
CA TYR A 88 -3.30 -1.44 2.12
C TYR A 88 -2.21 -0.49 1.66
N ASP A 89 -2.39 0.82 1.86
CA ASP A 89 -1.39 1.85 1.56
C ASP A 89 -0.04 1.50 2.19
N ASN A 90 -0.06 1.18 3.48
CA ASN A 90 1.14 0.86 4.22
C ASN A 90 1.78 -0.46 3.73
N ALA A 91 0.98 -1.49 3.45
CA ALA A 91 1.49 -2.77 2.99
C ALA A 91 2.04 -2.71 1.55
N ALA A 92 1.37 -1.98 0.66
CA ALA A 92 1.82 -1.76 -0.71
C ALA A 92 3.13 -0.96 -0.74
N ALA A 93 3.24 0.12 0.04
CA ALA A 93 4.49 0.86 0.19
C ALA A 93 5.60 -0.03 0.77
N ALA A 94 5.33 -0.79 1.83
CA ALA A 94 6.31 -1.70 2.43
C ALA A 94 6.87 -2.69 1.40
N TYR A 95 6.00 -3.25 0.56
CA TYR A 95 6.38 -4.19 -0.49
C TYR A 95 7.20 -3.53 -1.60
N ALA A 96 6.74 -2.39 -2.12
CA ALA A 96 7.45 -1.63 -3.15
C ALA A 96 8.87 -1.25 -2.71
N TYR A 97 8.97 -0.52 -1.60
CA TYR A 97 10.26 0.00 -1.12
C TYR A 97 11.11 -1.08 -0.46
N GLY A 98 10.52 -2.12 0.13
CA GLY A 98 11.26 -3.28 0.63
C GLY A 98 11.93 -4.09 -0.48
N ALA A 99 11.24 -4.28 -1.60
CA ALA A 99 11.82 -4.93 -2.78
C ALA A 99 12.91 -4.04 -3.42
N ALA A 100 12.67 -2.74 -3.55
CA ALA A 100 13.67 -1.78 -4.04
C ALA A 100 14.93 -1.76 -3.16
N TRP A 101 14.76 -1.74 -1.84
CA TRP A 101 15.85 -1.80 -0.87
C TRP A 101 16.67 -3.07 -1.07
N ALA A 102 16.03 -4.24 -1.19
CA ALA A 102 16.71 -5.51 -1.38
C ALA A 102 17.55 -5.51 -2.67
N ILE A 103 16.99 -5.01 -3.78
CA ILE A 103 17.72 -4.86 -5.06
C ILE A 103 18.93 -3.96 -4.85
N HIS A 104 18.73 -2.78 -4.27
CA HIS A 104 19.80 -1.81 -4.06
C HIS A 104 20.98 -2.40 -3.28
N ARG A 105 20.70 -3.06 -2.15
CA ARG A 105 21.74 -3.66 -1.31
C ARG A 105 22.48 -4.79 -2.01
N VAL A 106 21.77 -5.65 -2.74
CA VAL A 106 22.39 -6.74 -3.51
C VAL A 106 23.29 -6.18 -4.62
N LEU A 107 22.84 -5.16 -5.34
CA LEU A 107 23.64 -4.53 -6.40
C LEU A 107 24.86 -3.77 -5.87
N ASP A 108 24.80 -3.28 -4.63
CA ASP A 108 25.94 -2.72 -3.91
C ASP A 108 26.91 -3.79 -3.37
N GLY A 109 26.69 -5.07 -3.69
CA GLY A 109 27.52 -6.19 -3.27
C GLY A 109 27.30 -6.63 -1.81
N GLN A 110 26.25 -6.13 -1.16
CA GLN A 110 25.90 -6.51 0.21
C GLN A 110 25.14 -7.85 0.23
N GLN A 111 25.10 -8.47 1.41
CA GLN A 111 24.45 -9.77 1.64
C GLN A 111 23.46 -9.71 2.80
N PRO A 112 22.44 -8.84 2.74
CA PRO A 112 21.50 -8.69 3.84
C PRO A 112 20.60 -9.94 3.94
N PRO A 113 20.46 -10.56 5.12
CA PRO A 113 19.58 -11.71 5.29
C PRO A 113 18.10 -11.34 5.31
N PHE A 114 17.75 -10.09 5.63
CA PHE A 114 16.36 -9.61 5.75
C PHE A 114 16.23 -8.22 5.17
N VAL A 115 15.00 -7.86 4.78
CA VAL A 115 14.64 -6.49 4.42
C VAL A 115 14.62 -5.60 5.66
N GLU A 116 15.30 -4.45 5.61
CA GLU A 116 15.29 -3.47 6.69
C GLU A 116 14.52 -2.22 6.28
N LEU A 117 13.41 -1.97 6.98
CA LEU A 117 12.57 -0.77 6.84
C LEU A 117 12.32 -0.18 8.22
N GLY A 118 12.26 1.15 8.29
CA GLY A 118 11.92 1.83 9.53
C GLY A 118 10.42 1.78 9.82
N ARG A 119 10.02 2.26 11.01
CA ARG A 119 8.61 2.49 11.37
C ARG A 119 8.44 3.88 11.96
N LYS A 120 7.46 4.62 11.46
CA LYS A 120 7.03 5.90 12.02
C LYS A 120 6.08 5.68 13.22
N PRO A 121 5.91 6.68 14.10
CA PRO A 121 4.81 6.69 15.07
C PRO A 121 3.47 6.42 14.37
N GLY A 122 2.62 5.58 14.96
CA GLY A 122 1.38 5.13 14.34
C GLY A 122 1.52 3.86 13.47
N GLY A 123 2.72 3.28 13.37
CA GLY A 123 2.92 1.95 12.76
C GLY A 123 3.06 1.95 11.23
N ARG A 124 3.04 3.12 10.60
CA ARG A 124 3.38 3.28 9.17
C ARG A 124 4.86 2.96 8.95
N ILE A 125 5.18 2.39 7.80
CA ILE A 125 6.56 2.14 7.40
C ILE A 125 7.27 3.47 7.13
N ALA A 126 8.51 3.57 7.61
CA ALA A 126 9.42 4.64 7.23
C ALA A 126 10.27 4.13 6.06
N ILE A 127 10.13 4.79 4.92
CA ILE A 127 10.91 4.51 3.71
C ILE A 127 12.32 5.09 3.91
N PRO A 128 13.39 4.34 3.62
CA PRO A 128 14.75 4.87 3.65
C PRO A 128 14.91 6.07 2.70
N GLU A 129 15.61 7.12 3.15
CA GLU A 129 15.75 8.36 2.38
C GLU A 129 16.38 8.13 1.01
N GLU A 130 17.31 7.17 0.88
CA GLU A 130 17.96 6.82 -0.37
C GLU A 130 17.03 6.17 -1.42
N LEU A 131 15.82 5.80 -1.01
CA LEU A 131 14.77 5.23 -1.87
C LEU A 131 13.54 6.15 -1.97
N PHE A 132 13.55 7.28 -1.27
CA PHE A 132 12.44 8.22 -1.21
C PHE A 132 12.72 9.44 -2.11
N PRO A 133 11.71 10.02 -2.78
CA PRO A 133 10.33 9.53 -2.93
C PRO A 133 10.21 8.36 -3.89
N VAL A 134 11.22 8.13 -4.72
CA VAL A 134 11.21 7.12 -5.78
C VAL A 134 12.48 6.27 -5.67
N PRO A 135 12.38 4.93 -5.82
CA PRO A 135 13.56 4.10 -5.96
C PRO A 135 14.47 4.59 -7.08
N PRO A 136 15.81 4.55 -6.93
CA PRO A 136 16.72 4.97 -7.99
C PRO A 136 16.68 4.01 -9.19
N ALA A 137 17.15 4.48 -10.34
CA ALA A 137 17.41 3.60 -11.48
C ALA A 137 18.57 2.63 -11.15
N PHE A 138 18.37 1.34 -11.40
CA PHE A 138 19.33 0.30 -11.03
C PHE A 138 20.13 -0.19 -12.24
N LYS A 139 21.37 0.30 -12.38
CA LYS A 139 22.29 -0.07 -13.50
C LYS A 139 22.54 -1.57 -13.66
N GLY A 140 22.37 -2.36 -12.60
CA GLY A 140 22.51 -3.82 -12.64
C GLY A 140 21.37 -4.56 -13.36
N LEU A 141 20.29 -3.86 -13.71
CA LEU A 141 19.09 -4.47 -14.30
C LEU A 141 18.99 -4.32 -15.83
N ASP A 142 19.90 -3.59 -16.48
CA ASP A 142 19.80 -3.27 -17.93
C ASP A 142 19.68 -4.51 -18.83
N ARG A 143 20.26 -5.64 -18.40
CA ARG A 143 20.25 -6.91 -19.14
C ARG A 143 19.05 -7.80 -18.83
N TRP A 144 18.25 -7.44 -17.83
CA TRP A 144 17.07 -8.20 -17.46
C TRP A 144 15.93 -7.91 -18.44
N SER A 145 15.29 -8.95 -18.98
CA SER A 145 14.19 -8.80 -19.93
C SER A 145 12.98 -8.02 -19.39
N GLY A 146 12.83 -7.95 -18.07
CA GLY A 146 11.79 -7.16 -17.40
C GLY A 146 12.13 -5.67 -17.20
N HIS A 147 13.32 -5.22 -17.59
CA HIS A 147 13.82 -3.86 -17.30
C HIS A 147 12.87 -2.74 -17.77
N GLN A 148 12.37 -2.80 -19.00
CA GLN A 148 11.46 -1.78 -19.52
C GLN A 148 10.16 -1.68 -18.70
N ARG A 149 9.61 -2.82 -18.29
CA ARG A 149 8.40 -2.87 -17.45
C ARG A 149 8.67 -2.33 -16.05
N PHE A 150 9.88 -2.58 -15.52
CA PHE A 150 10.33 -2.06 -14.24
C PHE A 150 10.48 -0.54 -14.25
N GLU A 151 11.16 0.02 -15.25
CA GLU A 151 11.30 1.47 -15.39
C GLU A 151 9.95 2.16 -15.57
N HIS A 152 9.04 1.57 -16.36
CA HIS A 152 7.68 2.10 -16.49
C HIS A 152 6.94 2.14 -15.14
N ALA A 153 6.99 1.06 -14.35
CA ALA A 153 6.37 1.04 -13.03
C ALA A 153 7.04 2.01 -12.04
N ARG A 154 8.36 2.20 -12.15
CA ARG A 154 9.11 3.19 -11.35
C ARG A 154 8.67 4.61 -11.71
N SER A 155 8.55 4.92 -12.99
CA SER A 155 8.10 6.24 -13.46
C SER A 155 6.65 6.55 -13.06
N GLU A 156 5.78 5.54 -12.95
CA GLU A 156 4.43 5.75 -12.41
C GLU A 156 4.46 6.11 -10.92
N LEU A 157 5.32 5.46 -10.13
CA LEU A 157 5.54 5.84 -8.73
C LEU A 157 6.13 7.25 -8.59
N GLU A 158 7.02 7.64 -9.51
CA GLU A 158 7.59 8.98 -9.59
C GLU A 158 6.52 10.03 -9.83
N ARG A 159 5.69 9.83 -10.87
CA ARG A 159 4.55 10.70 -11.16
C ARG A 159 3.65 10.91 -9.95
N LEU A 160 3.29 9.84 -9.25
CA LEU A 160 2.40 9.89 -8.08
C LEU A 160 3.09 10.47 -6.83
N GLY A 161 4.40 10.26 -6.67
CA GLY A 161 5.20 10.88 -5.61
C GLY A 161 5.32 12.40 -5.76
N ASP A 162 5.48 12.88 -7.00
CA ASP A 162 5.49 14.31 -7.31
C ASP A 162 4.14 14.96 -6.98
N LEU A 163 3.02 14.28 -7.25
CA LEU A 163 1.69 14.75 -6.87
C LEU A 163 1.52 14.85 -5.35
N TRP A 164 2.07 13.89 -4.58
CA TRP A 164 2.07 13.95 -3.11
C TRP A 164 2.80 15.19 -2.59
N ALA A 165 3.93 15.55 -3.21
CA ALA A 165 4.68 16.74 -2.84
C ALA A 165 3.89 18.04 -3.10
N CYS A 166 3.07 18.07 -4.15
CA CYS A 166 2.20 19.22 -4.44
C CYS A 166 1.07 19.37 -3.42
N VAL A 167 0.47 18.28 -2.92
CA VAL A 167 -0.66 18.34 -1.97
C VAL A 167 -0.22 18.75 -0.55
N ASP A 168 1.07 18.67 -0.24
CA ASP A 168 1.66 19.11 1.04
C ASP A 168 2.02 20.62 1.03
N LEU A 169 1.76 21.33 -0.08
CA LEU A 169 1.95 22.78 -0.20
C LEU A 169 0.81 23.54 0.50
N ASP A 170 1.13 24.75 0.97
CA ASP A 170 0.10 25.71 1.36
C ASP A 170 -0.73 26.14 0.15
N GLU A 171 -1.99 26.49 0.35
CA GLU A 171 -2.94 26.78 -0.76
C GLU A 171 -2.45 27.92 -1.68
N ASP A 172 -1.67 28.84 -1.14
CA ASP A 172 -1.04 29.96 -1.87
C ASP A 172 0.13 29.53 -2.77
N ASP A 173 0.67 28.33 -2.59
CA ASP A 173 1.83 27.79 -3.31
C ASP A 173 1.43 26.80 -4.43
N PHE A 174 0.13 26.56 -4.63
CA PHE A 174 -0.33 25.69 -5.70
C PHE A 174 -0.02 26.27 -7.10
N PRO A 175 0.40 25.43 -8.07
CA PRO A 175 0.54 25.87 -9.46
C PRO A 175 -0.77 26.41 -10.04
N ASP A 176 -0.67 27.41 -10.93
CA ASP A 176 -1.84 27.91 -11.67
C ASP A 176 -2.57 26.77 -12.41
N GLY A 177 -3.86 26.59 -12.11
CA GLY A 177 -4.69 25.53 -12.69
C GLY A 177 -4.59 24.17 -11.97
N PHE A 178 -3.93 24.11 -10.80
CA PHE A 178 -3.92 22.91 -9.97
C PHE A 178 -5.32 22.59 -9.44
N ASN A 179 -5.80 21.37 -9.71
CA ASN A 179 -7.06 20.87 -9.18
C ASN A 179 -6.77 19.86 -8.06
N VAL A 180 -7.04 20.27 -6.82
CA VAL A 180 -6.86 19.43 -5.63
C VAL A 180 -7.72 18.17 -5.69
N ALA A 181 -8.96 18.27 -6.20
CA ALA A 181 -9.86 17.13 -6.27
C ALA A 181 -9.36 16.05 -7.25
N ASP A 182 -8.97 16.46 -8.46
CA ASP A 182 -8.41 15.54 -9.47
C ASP A 182 -7.09 14.93 -8.98
N THR A 183 -6.27 15.71 -8.28
CA THR A 183 -5.01 15.21 -7.72
C THR A 183 -5.24 14.19 -6.61
N LEU A 184 -6.22 14.41 -5.74
CA LEU A 184 -6.57 13.44 -4.70
C LEU A 184 -7.10 12.14 -5.31
N GLU A 185 -7.92 12.20 -6.36
CA GLU A 185 -8.37 11.03 -7.11
C GLU A 185 -7.19 10.26 -7.74
N ASP A 186 -6.23 10.97 -8.34
CA ASP A 186 -5.00 10.37 -8.86
C ASP A 186 -4.17 9.70 -7.75
N LEU A 187 -4.10 10.31 -6.56
CA LEU A 187 -3.36 9.77 -5.42
C LEU A 187 -4.01 8.51 -4.82
N GLU A 188 -5.31 8.28 -5.02
CA GLU A 188 -5.96 7.00 -4.68
C GLU A 188 -5.37 5.82 -5.47
N ALA A 189 -4.72 6.08 -6.61
CA ALA A 189 -4.04 5.05 -7.41
C ALA A 189 -2.66 4.64 -6.86
N PHE A 190 -2.09 5.41 -5.92
CA PHE A 190 -0.76 5.15 -5.33
C PHE A 190 -0.59 3.71 -4.80
N PRO A 191 -1.47 3.17 -3.93
CA PRO A 191 -1.27 1.82 -3.39
C PRO A 191 -1.27 0.75 -4.48
N ASP A 192 -2.08 0.90 -5.53
CA ASP A 192 -2.10 -0.05 -6.65
C ASP A 192 -0.85 0.07 -7.53
N ALA A 193 -0.31 1.28 -7.73
CA ALA A 193 0.96 1.52 -8.40
C ALA A 193 2.15 0.94 -7.60
N ALA A 194 2.20 1.16 -6.28
CA ALA A 194 3.19 0.61 -5.38
C ALA A 194 3.15 -0.92 -5.35
N PHE A 195 1.95 -1.50 -5.27
CA PHE A 195 1.76 -2.94 -5.34
C PHE A 195 2.31 -3.52 -6.66
N LEU A 196 1.98 -2.91 -7.79
CA LEU A 196 2.45 -3.35 -9.11
C LEU A 196 3.97 -3.25 -9.23
N TYR A 197 4.55 -2.15 -8.80
CA TYR A 197 6.00 -1.98 -8.75
C TYR A 197 6.65 -3.06 -7.90
N GLY A 198 6.12 -3.33 -6.69
CA GLY A 198 6.62 -4.39 -5.80
C GLY A 198 6.66 -5.77 -6.46
N GLN A 199 5.63 -6.14 -7.24
CA GLN A 199 5.62 -7.41 -7.99
C GLN A 199 6.74 -7.49 -9.04
N ILE A 200 6.98 -6.39 -9.74
CA ILE A 200 8.01 -6.34 -10.77
C ILE A 200 9.40 -6.29 -10.11
N ALA A 201 9.54 -5.57 -9.00
CA ALA A 201 10.76 -5.48 -8.20
C ALA A 201 11.12 -6.83 -7.55
N GLU A 202 10.18 -7.60 -7.03
CA GLU A 202 10.43 -8.97 -6.55
C GLU A 202 10.98 -9.88 -7.67
N SER A 203 10.47 -9.72 -8.89
CA SER A 203 11.01 -10.42 -10.07
C SER A 203 12.43 -9.94 -10.42
N ALA A 204 12.69 -8.64 -10.31
CA ALA A 204 14.02 -8.05 -10.53
C ALA A 204 15.03 -8.56 -9.49
N LEU A 205 14.64 -8.64 -8.22
CA LEU A 205 15.46 -9.21 -7.15
C LEU A 205 15.83 -10.67 -7.44
N THR A 206 14.88 -11.45 -7.94
CA THR A 206 15.14 -12.84 -8.34
C THR A 206 16.23 -12.92 -9.41
N PHE A 207 16.25 -11.96 -10.34
CA PHE A 207 17.30 -11.83 -11.35
C PHE A 207 18.65 -11.42 -10.73
N THR A 208 18.69 -10.42 -9.84
CA THR A 208 19.95 -9.97 -9.21
C THR A 208 20.57 -11.05 -8.32
N LEU A 209 19.76 -11.95 -7.76
CA LEU A 209 20.22 -13.06 -6.93
C LEU A 209 20.72 -14.28 -7.72
N LEU A 210 20.69 -14.25 -9.07
CA LEU A 210 21.21 -15.36 -9.88
C LEU A 210 22.70 -15.60 -9.60
N GLU A 211 23.55 -14.58 -9.65
CA GLU A 211 24.99 -14.74 -9.41
C GLU A 211 25.31 -15.29 -8.01
N PRO A 212 24.78 -14.74 -6.91
CA PRO A 212 24.92 -15.33 -5.57
C PRO A 212 24.50 -16.80 -5.48
N ARG A 213 23.40 -17.19 -6.14
CA ARG A 213 22.91 -18.57 -6.16
C ARG A 213 23.85 -19.52 -6.91
N HIS A 214 24.41 -19.09 -8.04
CA HIS A 214 25.38 -19.89 -8.79
C HIS A 214 26.69 -20.07 -8.00
N GLY A 215 27.16 -19.01 -7.34
CA GLY A 215 28.37 -19.07 -6.50
C GLY A 215 28.24 -19.99 -5.28
N HIS A 216 27.03 -20.19 -4.75
CA HIS A 216 26.79 -21.11 -3.62
C HIS A 216 26.65 -22.59 -4.02
N ARG A 217 26.30 -22.87 -5.28
CA ARG A 217 26.13 -24.24 -5.82
C ARG A 217 27.41 -24.82 -6.42
N SER A 218 28.45 -24.01 -6.56
CA SER A 218 29.76 -24.36 -7.11
C SER A 218 30.73 -24.74 -5.99
#